data_AF-A0A0T6Z6W6-F1
#
_entry.id   AF-A0A0T6Z6W6-F1
#
_cell.length_a   1.000
_cell.length_b   1.000
_cell.length_c   1.000
_cell.angle_alpha   90.00
_cell.angle_beta   90.00
_cell.angle_gamma   90.00
#
_symmetry.space_group_name_H-M   'P 1'
#
loop_
_entity.id
_entity.type
_entity.pdbx_description
1 polymer ?
#
loop_
_entity_poly.entity_id
_entity_poly.type
_entity_poly.pdbx_seq_one_letter_code
_entity_poly.pdbx_strand_id
1 'polypeptide(L)'
;MDALLQAAVEKPTSMKDQMNELDPLELRCLTLAARGRTRQDMVRETDIPLDRIDRALTDAMRKLQAGNLAEAVFRAARLDLIS
;
A
#
# COMPACT_ATOMS: atom_id res chain seq x y z
N MET A 1 -46.23 3.42 7.83
CA MET A 1 -45.72 4.27 8.92
C MET A 1 -45.29 3.33 10.03
N ASP A 2 -44.04 2.99 10.32
CA ASP A 2 -42.74 3.65 10.09
C ASP A 2 -41.66 2.56 10.08
N ALA A 3 -40.91 2.44 9.00
CA ALA A 3 -39.61 1.75 8.96
C ALA A 3 -38.79 2.23 7.74
N LEU A 4 -38.90 3.53 7.44
CA LEU A 4 -38.28 4.20 6.30
C LEU A 4 -36.92 4.80 6.68
N LEU A 5 -36.11 4.12 7.51
CA LEU A 5 -34.79 4.65 7.88
C LEU A 5 -33.78 3.55 8.24
N GLN A 6 -33.42 2.72 7.26
CA GLN A 6 -32.10 2.12 7.25
C GLN A 6 -31.47 2.39 5.88
N ALA A 7 -31.16 3.67 5.67
CA ALA A 7 -30.12 4.08 4.74
C ALA A 7 -28.81 3.43 5.23
N ALA A 8 -28.56 2.20 4.78
CA ALA A 8 -27.23 1.63 4.77
C ALA A 8 -26.42 2.43 3.74
N VAL A 9 -25.82 3.51 4.25
CA VAL A 9 -24.46 3.97 3.97
C VAL A 9 -23.88 3.35 2.71
N GLU A 10 -23.80 4.21 1.69
CA GLU A 10 -22.77 4.27 0.67
C GLU A 10 -21.58 3.33 0.91
N LYS A 11 -21.34 2.40 -0.01
CA LYS A 11 -19.98 2.18 -0.48
C LYS A 11 -20.01 1.99 -1.99
N PRO A 12 -19.67 3.03 -2.79
CA PRO A 12 -19.34 2.79 -4.18
C PRO A 12 -18.22 1.76 -4.21
N THR A 13 -18.46 0.62 -4.84
CA THR A 13 -17.42 -0.36 -5.20
C THR A 13 -16.50 0.30 -6.21
N SER A 14 -15.63 1.15 -5.68
CA SER A 14 -14.59 1.88 -6.39
C SER A 14 -13.50 0.87 -6.71
N MET A 15 -12.96 0.89 -7.93
CA MET A 15 -11.79 0.13 -8.36
C MET A 15 -10.56 0.25 -7.42
N LYS A 16 -10.63 1.14 -6.43
CA LYS A 16 -9.72 1.28 -5.29
C LYS A 16 -9.65 0.05 -4.38
N ASP A 17 -10.70 -0.78 -4.31
CA ASP A 17 -10.75 -1.90 -3.36
C ASP A 17 -9.88 -3.10 -3.81
N GLN A 18 -9.70 -3.32 -5.11
CA GLN A 18 -8.74 -4.31 -5.64
C GLN A 18 -7.28 -3.82 -5.58
N MET A 19 -7.06 -2.50 -5.58
CA MET A 19 -5.72 -1.93 -5.39
C MET A 19 -5.36 -1.76 -3.91
N ASN A 20 -6.27 -2.15 -3.01
CA ASN A 20 -6.13 -2.20 -1.57
C ASN A 20 -5.56 -3.55 -1.07
N GLU A 21 -5.16 -4.44 -1.98
CA GLU A 21 -4.49 -5.72 -1.67
C GLU A 21 -3.01 -5.56 -1.28
N LEU A 22 -2.52 -4.32 -1.10
CA LEU A 22 -1.19 -4.11 -0.54
C LEU A 22 -1.23 -4.52 0.93
N ASP A 23 -0.44 -5.53 1.26
CA ASP A 23 -0.28 -5.95 2.64
C ASP A 23 0.21 -4.75 3.46
N PRO A 24 -0.20 -4.62 4.74
CA PRO A 24 0.26 -3.53 5.60
C PRO A 24 1.79 -3.47 5.71
N LEU A 25 2.47 -4.61 5.51
CA LEU A 25 3.92 -4.67 5.38
C LEU A 25 4.44 -4.00 4.10
N GLU A 26 3.85 -4.32 2.95
CA GLU A 26 4.21 -3.79 1.64
C GLU A 26 4.04 -2.28 1.59
N LEU A 27 2.89 -1.83 2.09
CA LEU A 27 2.53 -0.42 2.16
C LEU A 27 3.51 0.34 3.07
N ARG A 28 3.86 -0.23 4.23
CA ARG A 28 4.85 0.38 5.14
C ARG A 28 6.24 0.44 4.52
N CYS A 29 6.67 -0.61 3.81
CA CYS A 29 7.94 -0.59 3.08
C CYS A 29 7.95 0.48 1.98
N LEU A 30 6.85 0.63 1.25
CA LEU A 30 6.68 1.70 0.25
C LEU A 30 6.68 3.10 0.87
N THR A 31 6.00 3.31 2.01
CA THR A 31 6.03 4.60 2.71
C THR A 31 7.44 4.95 3.18
N LEU A 32 8.18 3.98 3.72
CA LEU A 32 9.57 4.20 4.11
C LEU A 32 10.45 4.49 2.88
N ALA A 33 10.23 3.79 1.76
CA ALA A 33 10.93 4.05 0.50
C ALA A 33 10.65 5.47 0.00
N ALA A 34 9.40 5.92 0.10
CA ALA A 34 8.97 7.26 -0.29
C ALA A 34 9.64 8.37 0.54
N ARG A 35 9.91 8.09 1.83
CA ARG A 35 10.66 8.99 2.72
C ARG A 35 12.17 8.98 2.46
N GLY A 36 12.64 8.23 1.47
CA GLY A 36 14.07 8.08 1.17
C GLY A 36 14.80 7.18 2.17
N ARG A 37 14.09 6.34 2.96
CA ARG A 37 14.74 5.34 3.80
C ARG A 37 15.33 4.24 2.95
N THR A 38 16.55 3.85 3.30
CA THR A 38 17.20 2.70 2.67
C THR A 38 16.58 1.42 3.21
N ARG A 39 16.70 0.33 2.45
CA ARG A 39 16.18 -0.98 2.86
C ARG A 39 16.77 -1.44 4.20
N GLN A 40 18.01 -1.05 4.53
CA GLN A 40 18.62 -1.34 5.84
C GLN A 40 17.96 -0.57 6.99
N ASP A 41 17.55 0.67 6.75
CA ASP A 41 16.83 1.48 7.73
C ASP A 41 15.43 0.89 7.98
N MET A 42 14.77 0.42 6.92
CA MET A 42 13.50 -0.31 7.03
C MET A 42 13.61 -1.57 7.88
N VAL A 43 14.67 -2.37 7.71
CA VAL A 43 14.93 -3.55 8.55
C VAL A 43 15.02 -3.14 10.02
N ARG A 44 15.74 -2.04 10.31
CA ARG A 44 15.88 -1.53 11.69
C ARG A 44 14.58 -0.99 12.27
N GLU A 45 13.77 -0.31 11.47
CA GLU A 45 12.50 0.29 11.93
C GLU A 45 11.37 -0.73 12.04
N THR A 46 11.34 -1.75 11.19
CA THR A 46 10.27 -2.74 11.15
C THR A 46 10.62 -4.03 11.87
N ASP A 47 11.90 -4.25 12.22
CA ASP A 47 12.44 -5.51 12.74
C ASP A 47 12.21 -6.70 11.78
N ILE A 48 12.00 -6.42 10.49
CA ILE A 48 11.73 -7.42 9.47
C ILE A 48 13.00 -7.66 8.66
N PRO A 49 13.39 -8.92 8.42
CA PRO A 49 14.60 -9.23 7.68
C PRO A 49 14.53 -8.69 6.25
N LEU A 50 15.69 -8.30 5.71
CA LEU A 50 15.81 -7.69 4.40
C LEU A 50 15.17 -8.52 3.28
N ASP A 51 15.28 -9.85 3.33
CA ASP A 51 14.67 -10.77 2.35
C ASP A 51 13.13 -10.65 2.31
N ARG A 52 12.51 -10.51 3.48
CA ARG A 52 11.05 -10.30 3.60
C ARG A 52 10.64 -8.94 3.05
N ILE A 53 11.42 -7.90 3.33
CA ILE A 53 11.18 -6.55 2.81
C ILE A 53 11.31 -6.54 1.28
N ASP A 54 12.34 -7.20 0.74
CA ASP A 54 12.57 -7.24 -0.70
C ASP A 54 11.46 -8.01 -1.43
N ARG A 55 10.99 -9.13 -0.87
CA ARG A 55 9.80 -9.84 -1.36
C ARG A 55 8.56 -8.97 -1.29
N ALA A 56 8.28 -8.37 -0.14
CA ALA A 56 7.12 -7.48 0.03
C ALA A 56 7.15 -6.32 -0.98
N LEU A 57 8.30 -5.68 -1.18
CA LEU A 57 8.45 -4.63 -2.19
C LEU A 57 8.24 -5.17 -3.60
N THR A 58 8.72 -6.39 -3.90
CA THR A 58 8.54 -7.02 -5.21
C THR A 58 7.08 -7.38 -5.48
N ASP A 59 6.38 -7.93 -4.50
CA ASP A 59 4.94 -8.20 -4.59
C ASP A 59 4.15 -6.89 -4.71
N ALA A 60 4.50 -5.86 -3.94
CA ALA A 60 3.93 -4.52 -4.06
C ALA A 60 4.14 -3.93 -5.46
N MET A 61 5.36 -4.05 -6.02
CA MET A 61 5.68 -3.60 -7.37
C MET A 61 4.85 -4.34 -8.43
N ARG A 62 4.66 -5.65 -8.28
CA ARG A 62 3.81 -6.45 -9.17
C ARG A 62 2.34 -6.04 -9.09
N LYS A 63 1.81 -5.87 -7.87
CA LYS A 63 0.43 -5.43 -7.62
C LYS A 63 0.16 -4.04 -8.19
N LEU A 64 1.10 -3.11 -8.02
CA LEU A 64 1.05 -1.75 -8.57
C LEU A 64 1.42 -1.66 -10.05
N GLN A 65 1.81 -2.79 -10.67
CA GLN A 65 2.30 -2.89 -12.04
C GLN A 65 3.43 -1.87 -12.33
N ALA A 66 4.36 -1.74 -11.41
CA ALA A 66 5.48 -0.82 -11.47
C ALA A 66 6.77 -1.53 -11.90
N GLY A 67 7.55 -0.89 -12.77
CA GLY A 67 8.85 -1.43 -13.21
C GLY A 67 9.99 -1.21 -12.20
N ASN A 68 9.83 -0.29 -11.25
CA ASN A 68 10.82 -0.02 -10.21
C ASN A 68 10.19 0.53 -8.92
N LEU A 69 10.96 0.51 -7.82
CA LEU A 69 10.53 0.98 -6.51
C LEU A 69 10.04 2.44 -6.51
N ALA A 70 10.75 3.35 -7.17
CA ALA A 70 10.34 4.75 -7.30
C ALA A 70 9.03 4.89 -8.09
N GLU A 71 8.82 4.06 -9.11
CA GLU A 71 7.57 4.05 -9.87
C GLU A 71 6.42 3.46 -9.03
N ALA A 72 6.68 2.43 -8.22
CA ALA A 72 5.72 1.88 -7.28
C ALA A 72 5.32 2.90 -6.22
N VAL A 73 6.31 3.59 -5.63
CA VAL A 73 6.09 4.70 -4.69
C VAL A 73 5.28 5.81 -5.35
N PHE A 74 5.64 6.22 -6.57
CA PHE A 74 4.92 7.28 -7.28
C PHE A 74 3.48 6.88 -7.58
N ARG A 75 3.23 5.64 -8.01
CA ARG A 75 1.88 5.11 -8.23
C ARG A 75 1.10 5.02 -6.92
N ALA A 76 1.72 4.52 -5.85
CA ALA A 76 1.10 4.42 -4.53
C ALA A 76 0.72 5.82 -3.99
N ALA A 77 1.62 6.80 -4.09
CA ALA A 77 1.35 8.18 -3.69
C ALA A 77 0.26 8.83 -4.57
N ARG A 78 0.29 8.60 -5.89
CA ARG A 78 -0.72 9.11 -6.83
C ARG A 78 -2.11 8.48 -6.62
N LEU A 79 -2.16 7.27 -6.08
CA LEU A 79 -3.38 6.58 -5.68
C LEU A 79 -3.84 6.94 -4.26
N ASP A 80 -3.13 7.84 -3.57
CA ASP A 80 -3.39 8.26 -2.18
C ASP A 80 -3.26 7.10 -1.16
N LEU A 81 -2.50 6.06 -1.49
CA LEU A 81 -2.28 4.88 -0.62
C LEU A 81 -1.23 5.15 0.46
N ILE A 82 -0.36 6.14 0.23
CA ILE A 82 0.71 6.54 1.14
C ILE A 82 0.74 8.07 1.21
N SER A 83 0.92 8.61 2.42
CA SER A 83 1.03 10.06 2.70
C SER A 83 2.30 10.42 3.43
#